data_AF-A0A2V9A916-F1
#
_entry.id   AF-A0A2V9A916-F1
#
_cell.length_a   1.000
_cell.length_b   1.000
_cell.length_c   1.000
_cell.angle_alpha   90.00
_cell.angle_beta   90.00
_cell.angle_gamma   90.00
#
_symmetry.space_group_name_H-M   'P 1'
#
loop_
_entity.id
_entity.type
_entity.pdbx_description
1 polymer ?
#
loop_
_entity_poly.entity_id
_entity_poly.type
_entity_poly.pdbx_seq_one_letter_code
_entity_poly.pdbx_strand_id
1 'polypeptide(L)'
;MSRGRGVQQDWRACLPEEKAHIFYDHERHLELLYNMFSVSLNEAIELKLAGLLGKALSAMSMSAELCERLTRPLTGTLRALHEHAKHYGTVPNAAPLDPQNYHGPRGQRSARISGLLDKVLFSHRLQFLHKVSTLEEMVEDLDRDFRRLAGDLVEGVCPDPERVWHDVDAGHYDLNTCLRETIVLFKSFLVVLPAGQLGDFEKAVHDQSLLPESDFAAPRHGRMGAFAGQ
;
A
#
# COMPACT_ATOMS: atom_id res chain seq x y z
N MET A 1 -32.90 4.53 8.62
CA MET A 1 -32.22 3.23 8.83
C MET A 1 -31.93 2.63 7.46
N SER A 2 -30.74 2.85 6.90
CA SER A 2 -30.33 2.27 5.61
C SER A 2 -29.65 0.92 5.89
N ARG A 3 -30.22 -0.17 5.37
CA ARG A 3 -29.56 -1.49 5.36
C ARG A 3 -28.23 -1.35 4.62
N GLY A 4 -27.17 -1.89 5.23
CA GLY A 4 -25.76 -1.66 4.85
C GLY A 4 -25.49 -1.81 3.35
N ARG A 5 -24.94 -0.74 2.77
CA ARG A 5 -24.21 -0.86 1.51
C ARG A 5 -22.99 -1.74 1.76
N GLY A 6 -22.75 -2.71 0.89
CA GLY A 6 -21.51 -3.49 0.92
C GLY A 6 -20.40 -2.74 0.17
N VAL A 7 -19.14 -3.13 0.40
CA VAL A 7 -17.97 -2.57 -0.31
C VAL A 7 -18.14 -2.61 -1.84
N GLN A 8 -18.77 -3.66 -2.36
CA GLN A 8 -19.07 -3.77 -3.80
C GLN A 8 -20.04 -2.69 -4.31
N GLN A 9 -20.95 -2.21 -3.46
CA GLN A 9 -21.88 -1.13 -3.81
C GLN A 9 -21.20 0.24 -3.71
N ASP A 10 -20.31 0.43 -2.75
CA ASP A 10 -19.51 1.66 -2.62
C ASP A 10 -18.55 1.78 -3.82
N TRP A 11 -17.90 0.68 -4.23
CA TRP A 11 -17.08 0.63 -5.43
C TRP A 11 -17.86 0.94 -6.72
N ARG A 12 -19.09 0.44 -6.84
CA ARG A 12 -19.96 0.67 -8.02
C ARG A 12 -20.68 2.01 -7.98
N ALA A 13 -20.61 2.76 -6.88
CA ALA A 13 -21.28 4.04 -6.76
C ALA A 13 -20.65 5.06 -7.71
N CYS A 14 -21.51 5.85 -8.37
CA CYS A 14 -21.06 7.01 -9.14
C CYS A 14 -20.59 8.11 -8.18
N LEU A 15 -19.40 8.64 -8.42
CA LEU A 15 -18.92 9.82 -7.73
C LEU A 15 -19.54 11.08 -8.38
N PRO A 16 -19.92 12.09 -7.58
CA PRO A 16 -20.15 13.44 -8.09
C PRO A 16 -18.94 13.94 -8.89
N GLU A 17 -19.16 14.79 -9.89
CA GLU A 17 -18.14 15.22 -10.86
C GLU A 17 -16.84 15.72 -10.21
N GLU A 18 -16.95 16.58 -9.20
CA GLU A 18 -15.79 17.11 -8.45
C GLU A 18 -14.93 16.00 -7.83
N LYS A 19 -15.57 15.02 -7.18
CA LYS A 19 -14.88 13.88 -6.57
C LYS A 19 -14.38 12.88 -7.59
N ALA A 20 -15.11 12.73 -8.70
CA ALA A 20 -14.73 11.85 -9.79
C ALA A 20 -13.44 12.34 -10.45
N HIS A 21 -13.30 13.65 -10.65
CA HIS A 21 -12.08 14.23 -11.19
C HIS A 21 -10.86 13.94 -10.31
N ILE A 22 -10.97 14.20 -9.00
CA ILE A 22 -9.92 13.88 -8.02
C ILE A 22 -9.60 12.38 -8.02
N PHE A 23 -10.62 11.53 -8.06
CA PHE A 23 -10.45 10.08 -8.12
C PHE A 23 -9.64 9.65 -9.35
N TYR A 24 -10.06 10.05 -10.56
CA TYR A 24 -9.43 9.61 -11.79
C TYR A 24 -8.03 10.17 -11.98
N ASP A 25 -7.78 11.40 -11.56
CA ASP A 25 -6.44 11.99 -11.66
C ASP A 25 -5.45 11.29 -10.73
N HIS A 26 -5.88 10.97 -9.50
CA HIS A 26 -5.05 10.24 -8.54
C HIS A 26 -4.84 8.77 -8.93
N GLU A 27 -5.90 8.07 -9.35
CA GLU A 27 -5.82 6.70 -9.87
C GLU A 27 -4.84 6.63 -11.05
N ARG A 28 -5.01 7.52 -12.04
CA ARG A 28 -4.11 7.59 -13.21
C ARG A 28 -2.66 7.84 -12.80
N HIS A 29 -2.42 8.70 -11.81
CA HIS A 29 -1.08 8.97 -11.31
C HIS A 29 -0.43 7.73 -10.68
N LEU A 30 -1.14 7.03 -9.79
CA LEU A 30 -0.63 5.80 -9.16
C LEU A 30 -0.42 4.68 -10.19
N GLU A 31 -1.35 4.50 -11.13
CA GLU A 31 -1.21 3.51 -12.20
C GLU A 31 -0.02 3.81 -13.11
N LEU A 32 0.23 5.08 -13.44
CA LEU A 32 1.39 5.47 -14.23
C LEU A 32 2.70 5.10 -13.52
N LEU A 33 2.82 5.40 -12.23
CA LEU A 33 4.00 5.04 -11.44
C LEU A 33 4.18 3.52 -11.36
N TYR A 34 3.10 2.78 -11.16
CA TYR A 34 3.14 1.32 -11.14
C TYR A 34 3.54 0.74 -12.49
N ASN A 35 3.02 1.27 -13.59
CA ASN A 35 3.39 0.81 -14.93
C ASN A 35 4.87 1.05 -15.22
N MET A 36 5.43 2.21 -14.84
CA MET A 36 6.87 2.47 -14.99
C MET A 36 7.71 1.47 -14.20
N PHE A 37 7.36 1.25 -12.93
CA PHE A 37 8.01 0.25 -12.08
C PHE A 37 7.92 -1.17 -12.66
N SER A 38 6.71 -1.60 -13.02
CA SER A 38 6.43 -2.95 -13.53
C SER A 38 7.18 -3.23 -14.84
N VAL A 39 7.18 -2.28 -15.78
CA VAL A 39 7.92 -2.42 -17.05
C VAL A 39 9.42 -2.54 -16.80
N SER A 40 9.99 -1.71 -15.93
CA SER A 40 11.42 -1.77 -15.61
C SER A 40 11.82 -3.10 -14.96
N LEU A 41 10.97 -3.63 -14.07
CA LEU A 41 11.23 -4.92 -13.42
C LEU A 41 11.12 -6.08 -14.40
N ASN A 42 10.09 -6.08 -15.25
CA ASN A 42 9.93 -7.11 -16.28
C ASN A 42 11.13 -7.12 -17.23
N GLU A 43 11.62 -5.95 -17.65
CA GLU A 43 12.85 -5.83 -18.44
C GLU A 43 14.05 -6.44 -17.71
N ALA A 44 14.22 -6.17 -16.41
CA ALA A 44 15.30 -6.76 -15.61
C ALA A 44 15.23 -8.30 -15.58
N ILE A 45 14.04 -8.86 -15.39
CA ILE A 45 13.79 -10.30 -15.38
C ILE A 45 14.07 -10.92 -16.77
N GLU A 46 13.58 -10.31 -17.83
CA GLU A 46 13.79 -10.78 -19.22
C GLU A 46 15.29 -10.77 -19.58
N LEU A 47 16.02 -9.72 -19.23
CA LEU A 47 17.46 -9.62 -19.43
C LEU A 47 18.22 -10.70 -18.64
N LYS A 48 17.78 -11.01 -17.41
CA LYS A 48 18.33 -12.10 -16.60
C LYS A 48 18.12 -13.45 -17.28
N LEU A 49 16.90 -13.72 -17.76
CA LEU A 49 16.57 -14.97 -18.47
C LEU A 49 17.35 -15.12 -19.79
N ALA A 50 17.66 -14.01 -20.45
CA ALA A 50 18.51 -13.97 -21.65
C ALA A 50 20.01 -14.13 -21.36
N GLY A 51 20.43 -14.26 -20.08
CA GLY A 51 21.83 -14.36 -19.67
C GLY A 51 22.60 -13.04 -19.71
N LEU A 52 21.92 -11.90 -19.88
CA LEU A 52 22.52 -10.57 -19.96
C LEU A 52 22.60 -9.91 -18.57
N LEU A 53 23.30 -10.58 -17.64
CA LEU A 53 23.27 -10.23 -16.21
C LEU A 53 23.64 -8.77 -15.90
N GLY A 54 24.67 -8.21 -16.54
CA GLY A 54 25.06 -6.82 -16.30
C GLY A 54 23.94 -5.82 -16.61
N LYS A 55 23.18 -6.05 -17.70
CA LYS A 55 22.03 -5.21 -18.05
C LYS A 55 20.86 -5.44 -17.10
N ALA A 56 20.63 -6.70 -16.72
CA ALA A 56 19.59 -7.06 -15.77
C ALA A 56 19.78 -6.34 -14.41
N LEU A 57 21.02 -6.27 -13.91
CA LEU A 57 21.34 -5.55 -12.68
C LEU A 57 21.19 -4.04 -12.81
N SER A 58 21.54 -3.45 -13.96
CA SER A 58 21.25 -2.02 -14.21
C SER A 58 19.74 -1.72 -14.23
N ALA A 59 18.94 -2.56 -14.88
CA ALA A 59 17.49 -2.44 -14.89
C ALA A 59 16.88 -2.69 -13.50
N MET A 60 17.45 -3.61 -12.71
CA MET A 60 17.05 -3.86 -11.32
C MET A 60 17.30 -2.63 -10.42
N SER A 61 18.44 -1.95 -10.58
CA SER A 61 18.72 -0.70 -9.85
C SER A 61 17.69 0.39 -10.17
N MET A 62 17.32 0.54 -11.45
CA MET A 62 16.27 1.48 -11.86
C MET A 62 14.90 1.08 -11.30
N SER A 63 14.59 -0.22 -11.27
CA SER A 63 13.36 -0.74 -10.70
C SER A 63 13.24 -0.41 -9.21
N ALA A 64 14.34 -0.44 -8.46
CA ALA A 64 14.36 -0.08 -7.04
C ALA A 64 13.98 1.40 -6.81
N GLU A 65 14.52 2.31 -7.62
CA GLU A 65 14.17 3.74 -7.57
C GLU A 65 12.70 3.97 -7.95
N LEU A 66 12.19 3.25 -8.96
CA LEU A 66 10.79 3.34 -9.38
C LEU A 66 9.83 2.75 -8.35
N CYS A 67 10.24 1.69 -7.65
CA CYS A 67 9.49 1.11 -6.53
C CYS A 67 9.27 2.18 -5.45
N GLU A 68 10.33 2.87 -5.03
CA GLU A 68 10.25 3.96 -4.04
C GLU A 68 9.36 5.12 -4.51
N ARG A 69 9.46 5.49 -5.79
CA ARG A 69 8.60 6.53 -6.37
C ARG A 69 7.13 6.17 -6.39
N LEU A 70 6.79 4.88 -6.48
CA LEU A 70 5.41 4.38 -6.40
C LEU A 70 4.92 4.28 -4.95
N THR A 71 5.74 3.71 -4.07
CA THR A 71 5.35 3.38 -2.70
C THR A 71 5.12 4.64 -1.87
N ARG A 72 5.87 5.72 -2.12
CA ARG A 72 5.68 7.04 -1.46
C ARG A 72 4.26 7.60 -1.58
N PRO A 73 3.70 7.89 -2.78
CA PRO A 73 2.33 8.40 -2.90
C PRO A 73 1.27 7.37 -2.48
N LEU A 74 1.57 6.07 -2.60
CA LEU A 74 0.67 5.01 -2.13
C LEU A 74 0.51 5.05 -0.61
N THR A 75 1.63 5.11 0.13
CA THR A 75 1.67 5.27 1.58
C THR A 75 1.07 6.62 2.01
N GLY A 76 1.37 7.71 1.29
CA GLY A 76 0.79 9.03 1.55
C GLY A 76 -0.74 9.04 1.43
N THR A 77 -1.29 8.32 0.45
CA THR A 77 -2.75 8.15 0.31
C THR A 77 -3.35 7.40 1.50
N LEU A 78 -2.73 6.31 1.91
CA LEU A 78 -3.19 5.50 3.04
C LEU A 78 -3.16 6.29 4.35
N ARG A 79 -2.09 7.04 4.61
CA ARG A 79 -1.98 7.94 5.76
C ARG A 79 -3.06 9.04 5.73
N ALA A 80 -3.38 9.58 4.56
CA ALA A 80 -4.38 10.64 4.43
C ALA A 80 -5.79 10.10 4.75
N LEU A 81 -6.09 8.89 4.26
CA LEU A 81 -7.30 8.15 4.61
C LEU A 81 -7.38 7.89 6.12
N HIS A 82 -6.26 7.44 6.72
CA HIS A 82 -6.20 7.12 8.14
C HIS A 82 -6.46 8.35 9.01
N GLU A 83 -5.70 9.43 8.80
CA GLU A 83 -5.81 10.65 9.62
C GLU A 83 -7.16 11.33 9.44
N HIS A 84 -7.69 11.37 8.22
CA HIS A 84 -9.01 11.96 7.98
C HIS A 84 -10.13 11.14 8.65
N ALA A 85 -10.08 9.80 8.57
CA ALA A 85 -11.04 8.92 9.26
C ALA A 85 -10.94 9.03 10.79
N LYS A 86 -9.73 9.24 11.30
CA LYS A 86 -9.47 9.44 12.73
C LYS A 86 -10.03 10.78 13.20
N HIS A 87 -9.83 11.87 12.45
CA HIS A 87 -10.25 13.21 12.82
C HIS A 87 -11.76 13.42 12.70
N TYR A 88 -12.37 13.02 11.58
CA TYR A 88 -13.77 13.33 11.26
C TYR A 88 -14.75 12.19 11.53
N GLY A 89 -14.26 10.97 11.76
CA GLY A 89 -15.10 9.80 12.00
C GLY A 89 -15.81 9.25 10.75
N THR A 90 -15.68 9.91 9.60
CA THR A 90 -16.18 9.45 8.30
C THR A 90 -15.39 8.21 7.87
N VAL A 91 -16.08 7.08 7.70
CA VAL A 91 -15.49 5.83 7.21
C VAL A 91 -16.43 5.13 6.23
N PRO A 92 -15.91 4.61 5.10
CA PRO A 92 -16.68 3.74 4.22
C PRO A 92 -16.77 2.33 4.80
N ASN A 93 -17.55 1.47 4.15
CA ASN A 93 -17.49 0.04 4.45
C ASN A 93 -16.15 -0.51 3.94
N ALA A 94 -15.49 -1.33 4.75
CA ALA A 94 -14.27 -2.03 4.38
C ALA A 94 -14.50 -3.55 4.47
N ALA A 95 -14.07 -4.27 3.44
CA ALA A 95 -13.97 -5.72 3.48
C ALA A 95 -12.56 -6.08 3.96
N PRO A 96 -12.38 -7.19 4.71
CA PRO A 96 -11.07 -7.65 5.14
C PRO A 96 -10.16 -7.92 3.93
N LEU A 97 -8.85 -7.84 4.15
CA LEU A 97 -7.86 -8.28 3.16
C LEU A 97 -7.99 -9.79 2.93
N ASP A 98 -7.99 -10.21 1.66
CA ASP A 98 -8.01 -11.64 1.30
C ASP A 98 -6.58 -12.18 1.20
N PRO A 99 -6.17 -13.13 2.06
CA PRO A 99 -4.85 -13.75 1.98
C PRO A 99 -4.56 -14.45 0.65
N GLN A 100 -5.58 -14.89 -0.09
CA GLN A 100 -5.39 -15.57 -1.38
C GLN A 100 -4.93 -14.60 -2.48
N ASN A 101 -5.11 -13.30 -2.28
CA ASN A 101 -4.67 -12.28 -3.23
C ASN A 101 -3.19 -11.93 -3.08
N TYR A 102 -2.45 -12.55 -2.15
CA TYR A 102 -1.03 -12.27 -1.92
C TYR A 102 -0.18 -13.51 -2.24
N HIS A 103 0.94 -13.30 -2.93
CA HIS A 103 1.92 -14.32 -3.27
C HIS A 103 3.00 -14.43 -2.19
N GLY A 104 3.43 -13.30 -1.62
CA GLY A 104 4.47 -13.28 -0.60
C GLY A 104 4.00 -13.86 0.74
N PRO A 105 4.83 -14.64 1.46
CA PRO A 105 4.45 -15.21 2.74
C PRO A 105 4.15 -14.14 3.80
N ARG A 106 4.80 -12.97 3.70
CA ARG A 106 4.53 -11.81 4.56
C ARG A 106 3.16 -11.21 4.26
N GLY A 107 2.85 -10.91 2.99
CA GLY A 107 1.55 -10.37 2.59
C GLY A 107 0.39 -11.29 2.99
N GLN A 108 0.52 -12.60 2.72
CA GLN A 108 -0.45 -13.59 3.16
C GLN A 108 -0.65 -13.60 4.68
N ARG A 109 0.44 -13.53 5.45
CA ARG A 109 0.38 -13.51 6.92
C ARG A 109 -0.31 -12.25 7.43
N SER A 110 0.05 -11.08 6.92
CA SER A 110 -0.56 -9.81 7.31
C SER A 110 -2.06 -9.77 6.99
N ALA A 111 -2.45 -10.23 5.80
CA ALA A 111 -3.86 -10.35 5.42
C ALA A 111 -4.62 -11.34 6.34
N ARG A 112 -4.02 -12.47 6.72
CA ARG A 112 -4.65 -13.43 7.66
C ARG A 112 -4.87 -12.81 9.03
N ILE A 113 -3.86 -12.12 9.57
CA ILE A 113 -3.96 -11.47 10.88
C ILE A 113 -5.04 -10.38 10.83
N SER A 114 -5.05 -9.58 9.76
CA SER A 114 -6.07 -8.55 9.54
C SER A 114 -7.48 -9.15 9.50
N GLY A 115 -7.69 -10.22 8.74
CA GLY A 115 -8.98 -10.91 8.66
C GLY A 115 -9.43 -11.56 9.97
N LEU A 116 -8.51 -11.91 10.88
CA LEU A 116 -8.85 -12.36 12.24
C LEU A 116 -9.27 -11.18 13.13
N LEU A 117 -8.56 -10.06 13.06
CA LEU A 117 -8.86 -8.86 13.82
C LEU A 117 -10.20 -8.25 13.39
N ASP A 118 -10.53 -8.26 12.10
CA ASP A 118 -11.82 -7.79 11.59
C ASP A 118 -13.03 -8.53 12.20
N LYS A 119 -12.85 -9.79 12.61
CA LYS A 119 -13.89 -10.58 13.31
C LYS A 119 -14.07 -10.20 14.78
N VAL A 120 -13.05 -9.57 15.38
CA VAL A 120 -13.04 -9.16 16.80
C VAL A 120 -13.34 -7.66 16.95
N LEU A 121 -13.04 -6.86 15.93
CA LEU A 121 -13.33 -5.43 15.92
C LEU A 121 -14.84 -5.18 15.76
N PHE A 122 -15.46 -4.67 16.82
CA PHE A 122 -16.92 -4.49 16.88
C PHE A 122 -17.45 -3.24 16.16
N SER A 123 -16.59 -2.40 15.56
CA SER A 123 -17.03 -1.21 14.81
C SER A 123 -16.39 -1.12 13.43
N HIS A 124 -17.19 -0.71 12.45
CA HIS A 124 -16.74 -0.47 11.07
C HIS A 124 -15.60 0.55 10.99
N ARG A 125 -15.59 1.55 11.88
CA ARG A 125 -14.50 2.52 11.96
C ARG A 125 -13.18 1.88 12.36
N LEU A 126 -13.19 1.01 13.37
CA LEU A 126 -11.98 0.31 13.78
C LEU A 126 -11.49 -0.66 12.69
N GLN A 127 -12.41 -1.37 12.02
CA GLN A 127 -12.08 -2.25 10.89
C GLN A 127 -11.42 -1.48 9.74
N PHE A 128 -12.01 -0.34 9.33
CA PHE A 128 -11.44 0.52 8.30
C PHE A 128 -10.05 1.03 8.68
N LEU A 129 -9.89 1.61 9.88
CA LEU A 129 -8.60 2.13 10.35
C LEU A 129 -7.55 1.02 10.41
N HIS A 130 -7.92 -0.15 10.90
CA HIS A 130 -7.02 -1.29 10.98
C HIS A 130 -6.60 -1.79 9.60
N LYS A 131 -7.52 -1.88 8.64
CA LYS A 131 -7.20 -2.25 7.25
C LYS A 131 -6.25 -1.25 6.62
N VAL A 132 -6.52 0.05 6.76
CA VAL A 132 -5.66 1.11 6.20
C VAL A 132 -4.25 1.04 6.80
N SER A 133 -4.13 0.91 8.13
CA SER A 133 -2.81 0.76 8.77
C SER A 133 -2.08 -0.52 8.33
N THR A 134 -2.81 -1.63 8.19
CA THR A 134 -2.21 -2.89 7.71
C THR A 134 -1.67 -2.73 6.28
N LEU A 135 -2.42 -2.10 5.39
CA LEU A 135 -1.96 -1.83 4.01
C LEU A 135 -0.77 -0.88 3.99
N GLU A 136 -0.77 0.16 4.83
CA GLU A 136 0.35 1.09 4.95
C GLU A 136 1.64 0.37 5.34
N GLU A 137 1.58 -0.43 6.41
CA GLU A 137 2.71 -1.25 6.87
C GLU A 137 3.18 -2.22 5.79
N MET A 138 2.25 -2.86 5.06
CA MET A 138 2.59 -3.77 3.97
C MET A 138 3.30 -3.06 2.82
N VAL A 139 2.86 -1.86 2.42
CA VAL A 139 3.53 -1.09 1.36
C VAL A 139 4.94 -0.68 1.78
N GLU A 140 5.12 -0.21 3.02
CA GLU A 140 6.44 0.15 3.56
C GLU A 140 7.38 -1.05 3.69
N ASP A 141 6.86 -2.21 4.13
CA ASP A 141 7.63 -3.45 4.21
C ASP A 141 8.06 -3.93 2.81
N LEU A 142 7.14 -3.91 1.84
CA LEU A 142 7.41 -4.31 0.46
C LEU A 142 8.45 -3.41 -0.19
N ASP A 143 8.34 -2.09 -0.01
CA ASP A 143 9.33 -1.12 -0.51
C ASP A 143 10.74 -1.43 0.04
N ARG A 144 10.84 -1.53 1.37
CA ARG A 144 12.10 -1.79 2.06
C ARG A 144 12.71 -3.14 1.66
N ASP A 145 11.89 -4.19 1.61
CA ASP A 145 12.37 -5.52 1.21
C ASP A 145 12.80 -5.50 -0.26
N PHE A 146 12.02 -4.90 -1.17
CA PHE A 146 12.37 -4.79 -2.58
C PHE A 146 13.71 -4.07 -2.76
N ARG A 147 13.88 -2.89 -2.17
CA ARG A 147 15.11 -2.11 -2.28
C ARG A 147 16.32 -2.85 -1.70
N ARG A 148 16.16 -3.51 -0.55
CA ARG A 148 17.22 -4.33 0.04
C ARG A 148 17.63 -5.46 -0.91
N LEU A 149 16.66 -6.24 -1.39
CA LEU A 149 16.91 -7.38 -2.27
C LEU A 149 17.53 -6.95 -3.61
N ALA A 150 17.06 -5.84 -4.18
CA ALA A 150 17.64 -5.25 -5.39
C ALA A 150 19.09 -4.81 -5.16
N GLY A 151 19.37 -4.16 -4.01
CA GLY A 151 20.73 -3.79 -3.61
C GLY A 151 21.64 -5.01 -3.47
N ASP A 152 21.18 -6.04 -2.75
CA ASP A 152 21.93 -7.29 -2.54
C ASP A 152 22.26 -8.01 -3.88
N LEU A 153 21.35 -7.96 -4.86
CA LEU A 153 21.57 -8.47 -6.21
C LEU A 153 22.62 -7.65 -6.97
N VAL A 154 22.51 -6.32 -6.94
CA VAL A 154 23.41 -5.40 -7.66
C VAL A 154 24.83 -5.46 -7.11
N GLU A 155 24.98 -5.55 -5.79
CA GLU A 155 26.28 -5.68 -5.11
C GLU A 155 26.87 -7.09 -5.22
N GLY A 156 26.08 -8.08 -5.65
CA GLY A 156 26.51 -9.47 -5.77
C GLY A 156 26.77 -10.15 -4.42
N VAL A 157 26.16 -9.65 -3.35
CA VAL A 157 26.31 -10.18 -1.98
C VAL A 157 25.23 -11.21 -1.63
N CYS A 158 24.29 -11.45 -2.55
CA CYS A 158 23.21 -12.40 -2.37
C CYS A 158 23.71 -13.86 -2.39
N PRO A 159 23.49 -14.65 -1.32
CA PRO A 159 23.92 -16.05 -1.25
C PRO A 159 23.09 -16.99 -2.15
N ASP A 160 21.85 -16.62 -2.48
CA ASP A 160 20.96 -17.37 -3.37
C ASP A 160 20.24 -16.41 -4.33
N PRO A 161 20.91 -15.98 -5.43
CA PRO A 161 20.36 -14.99 -6.35
C PRO A 161 19.05 -15.42 -6.99
N GLU A 162 18.89 -16.71 -7.33
CA GLU A 162 17.69 -17.23 -7.96
C GLU A 162 16.46 -17.08 -7.06
N ARG A 163 16.62 -17.40 -5.78
CA ARG A 163 15.57 -17.16 -4.80
C ARG A 163 15.25 -15.67 -4.66
N VAL A 164 16.26 -14.81 -4.66
CA VAL A 164 16.02 -13.36 -4.54
C VAL A 164 15.28 -12.79 -5.74
N TRP A 165 15.58 -13.23 -6.96
CA TRP A 165 14.79 -12.87 -8.14
C TRP A 165 13.32 -13.28 -8.01
N HIS A 166 13.07 -14.46 -7.44
CA HIS A 166 11.70 -14.92 -7.18
C HIS A 166 10.99 -14.09 -6.08
N ASP A 167 11.69 -13.77 -4.99
CA ASP A 167 11.15 -12.96 -3.90
C ASP A 167 10.82 -11.53 -4.38
N VAL A 168 11.64 -10.97 -5.29
CA VAL A 168 11.40 -9.66 -5.93
C VAL A 168 10.13 -9.68 -6.81
N ASP A 169 9.94 -10.72 -7.62
CA ASP A 169 8.74 -10.87 -8.46
C ASP A 169 7.46 -11.06 -7.63
N ALA A 170 7.54 -11.87 -6.56
CA ALA A 170 6.45 -12.04 -5.61
C ALA A 170 6.11 -10.72 -4.90
N GLY A 171 7.12 -9.93 -4.52
CA GLY A 171 6.95 -8.61 -3.93
C GLY A 171 6.27 -7.62 -4.89
N HIS A 172 6.59 -7.65 -6.17
CA HIS A 172 5.91 -6.85 -7.20
C HIS A 172 4.42 -7.19 -7.33
N TYR A 173 4.06 -8.48 -7.28
CA TYR A 173 2.66 -8.91 -7.28
C TYR A 173 1.90 -8.42 -6.04
N ASP A 174 2.50 -8.58 -4.86
CA ASP A 174 1.92 -8.10 -3.60
C ASP A 174 1.74 -6.58 -3.59
N LEU A 175 2.68 -5.83 -4.18
CA LEU A 175 2.60 -4.38 -4.28
C LEU A 175 1.47 -3.93 -5.22
N ASN A 176 1.26 -4.62 -6.35
CA ASN A 176 0.08 -4.40 -7.20
C ASN A 176 -1.22 -4.67 -6.42
N THR A 177 -1.26 -5.72 -5.61
CA THR A 177 -2.43 -6.02 -4.77
C THR A 177 -2.70 -4.88 -3.78
N CYS A 178 -1.67 -4.37 -3.11
CA CYS A 178 -1.79 -3.18 -2.24
C CYS A 178 -2.28 -1.95 -3.02
N LEU A 179 -1.79 -1.72 -4.24
CA LEU A 179 -2.28 -0.64 -5.10
C LEU A 179 -3.78 -0.75 -5.38
N ARG A 180 -4.24 -1.94 -5.79
CA ARG A 180 -5.68 -2.17 -6.09
C ARG A 180 -6.55 -1.98 -4.87
N GLU A 181 -6.13 -2.48 -3.71
CA GLU A 181 -6.83 -2.26 -2.45
C GLU A 181 -6.90 -0.77 -2.07
N THR A 182 -5.80 -0.04 -2.23
CA THR A 182 -5.77 1.41 -1.96
C THR A 182 -6.69 2.20 -2.89
N ILE A 183 -6.73 1.88 -4.19
CA ILE A 183 -7.65 2.53 -5.15
C ILE A 183 -9.12 2.28 -4.73
N VAL A 184 -9.44 1.05 -4.33
CA VAL A 184 -10.79 0.70 -3.85
C VAL A 184 -11.15 1.48 -2.59
N LEU A 185 -10.23 1.55 -1.61
CA LEU A 185 -10.45 2.30 -0.38
C LEU A 185 -10.58 3.80 -0.63
N PHE A 186 -9.74 4.36 -1.49
CA PHE A 186 -9.76 5.77 -1.86
C PHE A 186 -11.10 6.15 -2.50
N LYS A 187 -11.55 5.39 -3.50
CA LYS A 187 -12.86 5.61 -4.12
C LYS A 187 -14.00 5.52 -3.10
N SER A 188 -13.99 4.46 -2.29
CA SER A 188 -15.03 4.23 -1.29
C SER A 188 -15.08 5.36 -0.26
N PHE A 189 -13.93 5.90 0.12
CA PHE A 189 -13.82 7.05 1.02
C PHE A 189 -14.42 8.30 0.38
N LEU A 190 -14.10 8.59 -0.89
CA LEU A 190 -14.69 9.71 -1.62
C LEU A 190 -16.21 9.62 -1.73
N VAL A 191 -16.78 8.41 -1.86
CA VAL A 191 -18.24 8.21 -1.87
C VAL A 191 -18.89 8.76 -0.58
N VAL A 192 -18.27 8.51 0.57
CA VAL A 192 -18.82 8.91 1.88
C VAL A 192 -18.32 10.26 2.39
N LEU A 193 -17.29 10.85 1.76
CA LEU A 193 -16.69 12.13 2.16
C LEU A 193 -17.69 13.29 2.00
N PRO A 194 -17.98 14.08 3.04
CA PRO A 194 -18.76 15.31 2.90
C PRO A 194 -18.11 16.29 1.92
N ALA A 195 -18.91 16.96 1.07
CA ALA A 195 -18.39 17.90 0.06
C ALA A 195 -17.56 19.04 0.69
N GLY A 196 -17.97 19.54 1.85
CA GLY A 196 -17.23 20.57 2.59
C GLY A 196 -15.87 20.14 3.14
N GLN A 197 -15.55 18.84 3.12
CA GLN A 197 -14.26 18.29 3.56
C GLN A 197 -13.35 17.93 2.38
N LEU A 198 -13.81 18.10 1.13
CA LEU A 198 -13.10 17.63 -0.05
C LEU A 198 -11.74 18.33 -0.26
N GLY A 199 -11.71 19.66 -0.11
CA GLY A 199 -10.48 20.44 -0.29
C GLY A 199 -9.41 20.14 0.75
N ASP A 200 -9.81 19.97 2.02
CA ASP A 200 -8.89 19.59 3.10
C ASP A 200 -8.31 18.19 2.87
N PHE A 201 -9.15 17.25 2.41
CA PHE A 201 -8.72 15.89 2.10
C PHE A 201 -7.78 15.83 0.89
N GLU A 202 -8.08 16.55 -0.19
CA GLU A 202 -7.23 16.64 -1.38
C GLU A 202 -5.84 17.19 -1.02
N LYS A 203 -5.80 18.27 -0.23
CA LYS A 203 -4.56 18.83 0.28
C LYS A 203 -3.77 17.81 1.12
N ALA A 204 -4.44 17.06 2.00
CA ALA A 204 -3.79 16.04 2.81
C ALA A 204 -3.17 14.93 1.97
N VAL A 205 -3.86 14.46 0.92
CA VAL A 205 -3.31 13.44 -0.01
C VAL A 205 -2.08 13.96 -0.73
N HIS A 206 -2.11 15.21 -1.21
CA HIS A 206 -0.98 15.84 -1.88
C HIS A 206 0.21 16.04 -0.94
N ASP A 207 0.00 16.65 0.23
CA ASP A 207 1.04 16.93 1.21
C ASP A 207 1.73 15.64 1.66
N GLN A 208 0.97 14.59 1.97
CA GLN A 208 1.52 13.32 2.45
C GLN A 208 2.21 12.50 1.36
N SER A 209 1.89 12.74 0.09
CA SER A 209 2.59 12.13 -1.05
C SER A 209 3.96 12.77 -1.32
N LEU A 210 4.21 13.98 -0.79
CA LEU A 210 5.45 14.74 -0.95
C LEU A 210 6.40 14.64 0.25
N LEU A 211 5.95 14.12 1.40
CA LEU A 211 6.78 14.03 2.61
C LEU A 211 7.94 13.02 2.42
N PRO A 212 9.19 13.41 2.69
CA PRO A 212 10.31 12.46 2.74
C PRO A 212 10.20 11.51 3.94
N GLU A 213 10.70 10.27 3.81
CA GLU A 213 10.71 9.25 4.90
C GLU A 213 11.40 9.74 6.20
N SER A 214 12.24 10.78 6.14
CA SER A 214 13.12 11.19 7.25
C SER A 214 12.43 11.91 8.42
N ASP A 215 11.19 12.40 8.27
CA ASP A 215 10.55 13.23 9.30
C ASP A 215 9.71 12.45 10.33
N PHE A 216 9.62 11.13 10.20
CA PHE A 216 8.78 10.29 11.08
C PHE A 216 9.54 9.44 12.11
N ALA A 217 10.83 9.71 12.32
CA ALA A 217 11.59 9.12 13.42
C ALA A 217 11.20 9.75 14.78
N ALA A 218 10.03 9.41 15.30
CA ALA A 218 9.65 9.60 16.70
C ALA A 218 9.34 8.23 17.36
N PRO A 219 9.65 8.06 18.65
CA PRO A 219 9.94 6.74 19.23
C PRO A 219 8.67 5.91 19.44
N ARG A 220 8.66 4.70 18.89
CA ARG A 220 7.69 3.64 19.22
C ARG A 220 7.85 3.24 20.70
N HIS A 221 7.10 3.90 21.58
CA HIS A 221 6.94 3.54 22.99
C HIS A 221 5.66 2.71 23.15
N GLY A 222 5.82 1.47 23.61
CA GLY A 222 4.70 0.56 23.89
C GLY A 222 5.10 -0.86 24.23
N ARG A 223 6.25 -1.08 24.89
CA ARG A 223 6.55 -2.37 25.53
C ARG A 223 5.97 -2.32 26.94
N MET A 224 4.82 -2.99 27.15
CA MET A 224 4.27 -3.24 28.49
C MET A 224 5.33 -3.95 29.35
N GLY A 225 5.79 -3.25 30.38
CA GLY A 225 6.54 -3.87 31.47
C GLY A 225 5.64 -4.84 32.21
N ALA A 226 6.10 -6.08 32.36
CA ALA A 226 5.50 -7.05 33.25
C ALA A 226 5.69 -6.55 34.69
N PHE A 227 4.58 -6.25 35.37
CA PHE A 227 4.55 -6.13 36.81
C PHE A 227 4.79 -7.53 37.40
N ALA A 228 5.98 -7.77 37.95
CA ALA A 228 6.21 -8.86 38.88
C ALA A 228 6.03 -8.33 40.30
N GLY A 229 4.93 -8.74 40.93
CA GLY A 229 4.75 -8.65 42.38
C GLY A 229 4.93 -10.04 42.99
N GLN A 230 5.92 -10.17 43.87
CA GLN A 230 5.88 -10.92 45.14
C GLN A 230 7.16 -10.62 45.92
#